data_AF-A0A7S0JHL5-F1
#
_entry.id   AF-A0A7S0JHL5-F1
#
_cell.length_a   1.000
_cell.length_b   1.000
_cell.length_c   1.000
_cell.angle_alpha   90.00
_cell.angle_beta   90.00
_cell.angle_gamma   90.00
#
_symmetry.space_group_name_H-M   'P 1'
#
loop_
_entity.id
_entity.type
_entity.pdbx_description
1 polymer ?
#
loop_
_entity_poly.entity_id
_entity_poly.type
_entity_poly.pdbx_seq_one_letter_code
_entity_poly.pdbx_strand_id
1 'polypeptide(L)'
;LQLPSTAVATAAISNHMSGCMFSGCLCCYSAIDLSDFTVCCKGSGECLCCVGEECCAAGEESKGCILAEKKEGEFCRLALPCCAYALKSPSVCVANSGSCLCCYGAGAFPFNDQYVPGFVCAVCGLQCAPTLGCLKPPPPCPILSKGGGPPSSSDMQR
;
A
#
# COMPACT_ATOMS: atom_id res chain seq x y z
N LEU A 1 -13.03 -50.53 -13.86
CA LEU A 1 -13.51 -49.22 -13.39
C LEU A 1 -12.82 -48.94 -12.06
N GLN A 2 -11.68 -48.25 -12.11
CA GLN A 2 -10.84 -47.99 -10.94
C GLN A 2 -10.89 -46.48 -10.70
N LEU A 3 -11.48 -46.08 -9.57
CA LEU A 3 -11.58 -44.67 -9.17
C LEU A 3 -10.20 -44.15 -8.75
N PRO A 4 -9.80 -42.92 -9.15
CA PRO A 4 -8.54 -42.36 -8.70
C PRO A 4 -8.64 -41.88 -7.25
N SER A 5 -7.60 -42.22 -6.49
CA SER A 5 -7.34 -41.83 -5.11
C SER A 5 -7.33 -40.31 -4.94
N THR A 6 -8.07 -39.83 -3.95
CA THR A 6 -8.09 -38.44 -3.47
C THR A 6 -6.72 -38.07 -2.89
N ALA A 7 -5.88 -37.44 -3.70
CA ALA A 7 -4.70 -36.74 -3.23
C ALA A 7 -5.13 -35.52 -2.42
N VAL A 8 -5.08 -35.64 -1.09
CA VAL A 8 -5.18 -34.49 -0.18
C VAL A 8 -3.94 -33.62 -0.44
N ALA A 9 -4.13 -32.49 -1.12
CA ALA A 9 -3.09 -31.51 -1.33
C ALA A 9 -2.74 -30.87 0.02
N THR A 10 -1.69 -31.38 0.67
CA THR A 10 -1.06 -30.71 1.81
C THR A 10 -0.37 -29.46 1.28
N ALA A 11 -0.99 -28.30 1.46
CA ALA A 11 -0.34 -27.02 1.20
C ALA A 11 0.87 -26.88 2.13
N ALA A 12 2.06 -26.80 1.54
CA ALA A 12 3.30 -26.59 2.28
C ALA A 12 3.25 -25.23 2.99
N ILE A 13 3.23 -25.24 4.33
CA ILE A 13 3.43 -24.06 5.15
C ILE A 13 4.94 -23.79 5.17
N SER A 14 5.41 -22.94 4.26
CA SER A 14 6.76 -22.39 4.31
C SER A 14 6.82 -21.40 5.47
N ASN A 15 7.67 -21.67 6.46
CA ASN A 15 7.81 -20.96 7.74
C ASN A 15 8.48 -19.57 7.64
N HIS A 16 8.10 -18.78 6.63
CA HIS A 16 8.37 -17.35 6.56
C HIS A 16 7.21 -16.73 5.78
N MET A 17 6.10 -16.41 6.47
CA MET A 17 4.93 -15.80 5.83
C MET A 17 5.24 -14.35 5.48
N SER A 18 6.00 -14.13 4.41
CA SER A 18 5.92 -12.91 3.61
C SER A 18 4.45 -12.61 3.35
N GLY A 19 3.97 -11.40 3.66
CA GLY A 19 2.54 -11.10 3.69
C GLY A 19 1.73 -11.57 2.46
N CYS A 20 0.44 -11.85 2.67
CA CYS A 20 -0.45 -12.41 1.67
C CYS A 20 -1.47 -11.38 1.17
N MET A 21 -1.76 -11.38 -0.13
CA MET A 21 -2.79 -10.52 -0.72
C MET A 21 -4.17 -11.00 -0.26
N PHE A 22 -4.97 -10.10 0.31
CA PHE A 22 -6.34 -10.38 0.76
C PHE A 22 -7.39 -9.88 -0.24
N SER A 23 -7.19 -8.69 -0.80
CA SER A 23 -8.11 -8.09 -1.77
C SER A 23 -7.33 -7.24 -2.77
N GLY A 24 -7.81 -7.10 -3.99
CA GLY A 24 -7.18 -6.23 -4.98
C GLY A 24 -8.09 -5.98 -6.16
N CYS A 25 -8.08 -4.75 -6.66
CA CYS A 25 -8.90 -4.34 -7.79
C CYS A 25 -8.14 -3.34 -8.66
N LEU A 26 -7.89 -3.72 -9.90
CA LEU A 26 -7.27 -2.92 -10.96
C LEU A 26 -5.86 -2.44 -10.61
N CYS A 27 -5.77 -1.38 -9.82
CA CYS A 27 -4.56 -0.62 -9.54
C CYS A 27 -4.22 -0.56 -8.05
N CYS A 28 -5.01 -1.19 -7.18
CA CYS A 28 -4.78 -1.19 -5.74
C CYS A 28 -4.99 -2.57 -5.13
N TYR A 29 -4.30 -2.82 -4.01
CA TYR A 29 -4.46 -4.04 -3.24
C TYR A 29 -4.42 -3.78 -1.74
N SER A 30 -4.96 -4.73 -1.00
CA SER A 30 -4.84 -4.87 0.45
C SER A 30 -4.29 -6.26 0.76
N ALA A 31 -3.34 -6.33 1.66
CA ALA A 31 -2.60 -7.51 2.04
C ALA A 31 -2.44 -7.56 3.56
N ILE A 32 -2.06 -8.73 4.06
CA ILE A 32 -1.91 -9.01 5.48
C ILE A 32 -0.50 -9.53 5.71
N ASP A 33 0.24 -8.92 6.64
CA ASP A 33 1.50 -9.44 7.18
C ASP A 33 1.31 -9.70 8.69
N LEU A 34 1.53 -10.95 9.11
CA LEU A 34 1.45 -11.32 10.53
C LEU A 34 2.83 -11.30 11.22
N SER A 35 3.88 -10.96 10.48
CA SER A 35 5.24 -10.83 11.00
C SER A 35 5.63 -9.37 11.27
N ASP A 36 4.97 -8.42 10.61
CA ASP A 36 5.16 -6.98 10.79
C ASP A 36 3.84 -6.31 11.21
N PHE A 37 3.84 -5.69 12.40
CA PHE A 37 2.68 -4.99 12.94
C PHE A 37 2.95 -3.50 13.03
N THR A 38 2.21 -2.72 12.25
CA THR A 38 2.16 -1.27 12.44
C THR A 38 1.14 -0.96 13.53
N VAL A 39 1.61 -0.54 14.72
CA VAL A 39 0.69 -0.04 15.76
C VAL A 39 0.03 1.24 15.23
N CYS A 40 -1.30 1.33 15.21
CA CYS A 40 -2.07 2.42 14.58
C CYS A 40 -1.87 2.50 13.04
N CYS A 41 -1.83 3.69 12.44
CA CYS A 41 -1.78 3.89 10.99
C CYS A 41 -0.56 4.71 10.59
N LYS A 42 0.10 4.31 9.50
CA LYS A 42 1.00 5.18 8.75
C LYS A 42 0.73 5.02 7.26
N GLY A 43 0.94 6.08 6.51
CA GLY A 43 0.73 6.03 5.08
C GLY A 43 1.04 7.36 4.43
N SER A 44 1.25 7.30 3.12
CA SER A 44 1.42 8.49 2.32
C SER A 44 0.97 8.25 0.90
N GLY A 45 0.63 9.33 0.21
CA GLY A 45 0.33 9.24 -1.20
C GLY A 45 -0.34 10.45 -1.78
N GLU A 46 -0.60 10.35 -3.07
CA GLU A 46 -1.36 11.27 -3.89
C GLU A 46 -2.64 10.59 -4.38
N CYS A 47 -3.74 11.32 -4.35
CA CYS A 47 -4.97 10.99 -5.05
C CYS A 47 -5.47 12.26 -5.73
N LEU A 48 -5.37 12.30 -7.05
CA LEU A 48 -5.66 13.48 -7.86
C LEU A 48 -4.86 14.70 -7.35
N CYS A 49 -5.53 15.78 -6.98
CA CYS A 49 -4.89 17.00 -6.48
C CYS A 49 -4.51 16.94 -4.99
N CYS A 50 -4.91 15.89 -4.27
CA CYS A 50 -4.70 15.76 -2.83
C CYS A 50 -3.49 14.90 -2.54
N VAL A 51 -2.56 15.42 -1.74
CA VAL A 51 -1.43 14.66 -1.18
C VAL A 51 -1.64 14.53 0.32
N GLY A 52 -1.45 13.34 0.86
CA GLY A 52 -1.68 13.02 2.26
C GLY A 52 -0.51 12.26 2.87
N GLU A 53 -0.31 12.49 4.16
CA GLU A 53 0.61 11.73 5.00
C GLU A 53 -0.07 11.47 6.35
N GLU A 54 0.10 10.26 6.89
CA GLU A 54 -0.42 9.83 8.19
C GLU A 54 0.72 9.26 9.03
N CYS A 55 0.77 9.62 10.31
CA CYS A 55 1.85 9.29 11.23
C CYS A 55 1.35 8.85 12.61
N CYS A 56 0.17 8.23 12.67
CA CYS A 56 -0.35 7.71 13.93
C CYS A 56 0.49 6.54 14.48
N ALA A 57 1.40 5.98 13.67
CA ALA A 57 2.20 4.84 14.08
C ALA A 57 3.24 5.17 15.14
N ALA A 58 3.50 4.21 16.03
CA ALA A 58 4.45 4.37 17.12
C ALA A 58 5.86 4.66 16.57
N GLY A 59 6.49 5.73 17.07
CA GLY A 59 7.83 6.15 16.65
C GLY A 59 7.86 7.13 15.47
N GLU A 60 6.71 7.44 14.87
CA GLU A 60 6.62 8.46 13.83
C GLU A 60 6.61 9.88 14.44
N GLU A 61 7.20 10.83 13.71
CA GLU A 61 7.18 12.23 14.11
C GLU A 61 5.83 12.88 13.82
N SER A 62 5.36 13.70 14.76
CA SER A 62 4.16 14.52 14.59
C SER A 62 4.33 15.43 13.37
N LYS A 63 3.28 15.52 12.54
CA LYS A 63 3.26 16.46 11.40
C LYS A 63 3.06 17.93 11.83
N GLY A 64 2.91 18.18 13.14
CA GLY A 64 2.67 19.49 13.72
C GLY A 64 1.17 19.86 13.77
N CYS A 65 0.88 21.02 14.33
CA CYS A 65 -0.46 21.62 14.29
C CYS A 65 -0.33 22.95 13.58
N ILE A 66 -1.18 23.24 12.58
CA ILE A 66 -1.42 24.52 11.87
C ILE A 66 -1.20 24.45 10.35
N LEU A 67 -1.35 25.60 9.67
CA LEU A 67 -0.84 25.85 8.31
C LEU A 67 0.65 25.51 8.25
N ALA A 68 0.97 24.40 7.61
CA ALA A 68 2.34 23.93 7.47
C ALA A 68 3.04 24.64 6.31
N GLU A 69 4.36 24.64 6.33
CA GLU A 69 5.17 25.11 5.20
C GLU A 69 4.85 24.28 3.95
N LYS A 70 4.59 24.97 2.83
CA LYS A 70 4.28 24.33 1.56
C LYS A 70 5.54 23.66 1.01
N LYS A 71 5.40 22.44 0.50
CA LYS A 71 6.43 21.80 -0.30
C LYS A 71 6.36 22.28 -1.74
N GLU A 72 7.39 21.96 -2.52
CA GLU A 72 7.46 22.34 -3.93
C GLU A 72 6.22 21.84 -4.71
N GLY A 73 5.58 22.75 -5.44
CA GLY A 73 4.38 22.46 -6.24
C GLY A 73 3.06 22.41 -5.46
N GLU A 74 3.08 22.57 -4.13
CA GLU A 74 1.85 22.62 -3.32
C GLU A 74 1.23 24.03 -3.31
N PHE A 75 -0.08 24.11 -3.54
CA PHE A 75 -0.88 25.32 -3.41
C PHE A 75 -1.12 25.69 -1.95
N CYS A 76 -1.40 24.70 -1.11
CA CYS A 76 -1.60 24.84 0.33
C CYS A 76 -1.28 23.53 1.05
N ARG A 77 -0.95 23.63 2.34
CA ARG A 77 -0.69 22.50 3.22
C ARG A 77 -1.27 22.77 4.60
N LEU A 78 -2.01 21.79 5.12
CA LEU A 78 -2.57 21.78 6.46
C LEU A 78 -2.02 20.58 7.22
N ALA A 79 -1.56 20.79 8.44
CA ALA A 79 -1.10 19.71 9.31
C ALA A 79 -1.87 19.67 10.63
N LEU A 80 -2.18 18.45 11.02
CA LEU A 80 -2.62 18.03 12.34
C LEU A 80 -1.57 17.06 12.90
N PRO A 81 -1.53 16.82 14.23
CA PRO A 81 -0.46 16.00 14.82
C PRO A 81 -0.30 14.62 14.21
N CYS A 82 -1.41 14.05 13.73
CA CYS A 82 -1.49 12.72 13.16
C CYS A 82 -1.41 12.66 11.63
N CYS A 83 -1.61 13.78 10.93
CA CYS A 83 -1.71 13.79 9.48
C CYS A 83 -1.43 15.16 8.86
N ALA A 84 -0.94 15.16 7.63
CA ALA A 84 -0.79 16.36 6.84
C ALA A 84 -1.40 16.16 5.46
N TYR A 85 -2.12 17.18 4.98
CA TYR A 85 -2.75 17.19 3.67
C TYR A 85 -2.32 18.43 2.90
N ALA A 86 -2.08 18.27 1.61
CA ALA A 86 -1.74 19.34 0.70
C ALA A 86 -2.55 19.25 -0.59
N LEU A 87 -2.71 20.39 -1.25
CA LEU A 87 -3.23 20.46 -2.61
C LEU A 87 -2.08 20.78 -3.56
N LYS A 88 -1.98 20.04 -4.67
CA LYS A 88 -1.06 20.33 -5.78
C LYS A 88 -1.74 20.05 -7.13
N SER A 89 -1.11 20.44 -8.23
CA SER A 89 -1.56 19.96 -9.54
C SER A 89 -1.38 18.44 -9.63
N PRO A 90 -2.39 17.70 -10.09
CA PRO A 90 -2.33 16.24 -10.17
C PRO A 90 -1.24 15.80 -11.14
N SER A 91 -0.34 14.94 -10.67
CA SER A 91 0.64 14.23 -11.50
C SER A 91 0.18 12.81 -11.84
N VAL A 92 -0.60 12.20 -10.96
CA VAL A 92 -1.17 10.85 -11.12
C VAL A 92 -2.63 10.84 -10.68
N CYS A 93 -3.37 9.78 -11.03
CA CYS A 93 -4.70 9.59 -10.49
C CYS A 93 -4.63 9.10 -9.04
N VAL A 94 -3.78 8.11 -8.77
CA VAL A 94 -3.53 7.54 -7.44
C VAL A 94 -2.07 7.08 -7.37
N ALA A 95 -1.38 7.38 -6.29
CA ALA A 95 -0.11 6.77 -5.91
C ALA A 95 -0.01 6.79 -4.38
N ASN A 96 -0.38 5.69 -3.73
CA ASN A 96 -0.44 5.64 -2.27
C ASN A 96 0.02 4.31 -1.71
N SER A 97 0.44 4.34 -0.46
CA SER A 97 0.78 3.16 0.33
C SER A 97 0.50 3.44 1.79
N GLY A 98 0.09 2.41 2.53
CA GLY A 98 -0.11 2.55 3.97
C GLY A 98 -0.22 1.21 4.66
N SER A 99 -0.06 1.25 5.98
CA SER A 99 -0.20 0.10 6.86
C SER A 99 -0.95 0.48 8.13
N CYS A 100 -1.74 -0.47 8.62
CA CYS A 100 -2.45 -0.39 9.88
C CYS A 100 -2.60 -1.79 10.47
N LEU A 101 -2.07 -1.99 11.68
CA LEU A 101 -1.97 -3.29 12.33
C LEU A 101 -1.21 -4.28 11.43
N CYS A 102 -1.81 -5.43 11.14
CA CYS A 102 -1.29 -6.43 10.20
C CYS A 102 -1.68 -6.14 8.74
N CYS A 103 -2.52 -5.14 8.48
CA CYS A 103 -2.99 -4.83 7.15
C CYS A 103 -2.07 -3.81 6.50
N TYR A 104 -1.82 -3.99 5.21
CA TYR A 104 -1.13 -3.01 4.39
C TYR A 104 -1.69 -2.98 2.98
N GLY A 105 -1.39 -1.92 2.24
CA GLY A 105 -1.86 -1.80 0.87
C GLY A 105 -1.11 -0.74 0.10
N ALA A 106 -1.25 -0.80 -1.21
CA ALA A 106 -0.75 0.20 -2.13
C ALA A 106 -1.72 0.37 -3.30
N GLY A 107 -1.63 1.53 -3.95
CA GLY A 107 -2.39 1.88 -5.14
C GLY A 107 -1.55 2.72 -6.11
N ALA A 108 -1.66 2.47 -7.41
CA ALA A 108 -0.94 3.21 -8.45
C ALA A 108 -1.70 3.27 -9.78
N PHE A 109 -2.16 4.46 -10.16
CA PHE A 109 -2.72 4.72 -11.49
C PHE A 109 -2.25 6.08 -12.04
N PRO A 110 -1.54 6.13 -13.19
CA PRO A 110 -1.01 5.00 -13.96
C PRO A 110 -0.11 4.05 -13.13
N PHE A 111 0.09 2.82 -13.62
CA PHE A 111 0.92 1.84 -12.91
C PHE A 111 2.36 2.35 -12.73
N ASN A 112 2.94 2.09 -11.56
CA ASN A 112 4.28 2.54 -11.20
C ASN A 112 4.96 1.47 -10.33
N ASP A 113 6.20 1.11 -10.67
CA ASP A 113 7.03 0.13 -9.95
C ASP A 113 7.28 0.46 -8.47
N GLN A 114 7.08 1.72 -8.06
CA GLN A 114 7.22 2.16 -6.66
C GLN A 114 6.02 1.74 -5.78
N TYR A 115 4.86 1.50 -6.40
CA TYR A 115 3.60 1.25 -5.71
C TYR A 115 2.93 -0.04 -6.18
N VAL A 116 2.41 -0.03 -7.41
CA VAL A 116 1.71 -1.16 -8.04
C VAL A 116 2.14 -1.20 -9.51
N PRO A 117 2.98 -2.19 -9.92
CA PRO A 117 3.58 -2.22 -11.26
C PRO A 117 2.59 -2.63 -12.37
N GLY A 118 1.42 -3.15 -12.02
CA GLY A 118 0.46 -3.64 -13.02
C GLY A 118 -0.88 -4.06 -12.44
N PHE A 119 -1.72 -4.64 -13.31
CA PHE A 119 -3.07 -5.04 -12.97
C PHE A 119 -3.11 -6.10 -11.85
N VAL A 120 -3.95 -5.84 -10.83
CA VAL A 120 -4.22 -6.75 -9.72
C VAL A 120 -5.70 -7.09 -9.60
N CYS A 121 -6.01 -8.34 -9.28
CA CYS A 121 -7.37 -8.77 -8.97
C CYS A 121 -7.32 -9.89 -7.93
N ALA A 122 -7.90 -9.64 -6.76
CA ALA A 122 -8.05 -10.64 -5.72
C ALA A 122 -9.30 -10.36 -4.86
N VAL A 123 -9.93 -11.42 -4.36
CA VAL A 123 -11.07 -11.33 -3.45
C VAL A 123 -10.91 -12.37 -2.35
N CYS A 124 -10.91 -11.92 -1.09
CA CYS A 124 -10.83 -12.78 0.10
C CYS A 124 -9.68 -13.81 0.06
N GLY A 125 -8.50 -13.38 -0.38
CA GLY A 125 -7.30 -14.22 -0.48
C GLY A 125 -7.20 -15.05 -1.76
N LEU A 126 -8.23 -15.08 -2.61
CA LEU A 126 -8.19 -15.70 -3.92
C LEU A 126 -7.68 -14.67 -4.94
N GLN A 127 -6.47 -14.87 -5.45
CA GLN A 127 -5.87 -14.03 -6.46
C GLN A 127 -6.22 -14.55 -7.84
N CYS A 128 -6.79 -13.68 -8.68
CA CYS A 128 -7.12 -13.92 -10.08
C CYS A 128 -6.03 -13.37 -11.02
N ALA A 129 -5.38 -12.26 -10.65
CA ALA A 129 -4.29 -11.63 -11.39
C ALA A 129 -3.30 -10.92 -10.45
N PRO A 130 -2.01 -10.79 -10.79
CA PRO A 130 -1.35 -11.30 -12.01
C PRO A 130 -1.19 -12.83 -12.06
N THR A 131 -1.16 -13.50 -10.91
CA THR A 131 -0.97 -14.95 -10.82
C THR A 131 -2.16 -15.58 -10.10
N LEU A 132 -2.76 -16.60 -10.70
CA LEU A 132 -3.87 -17.34 -10.07
C LEU A 132 -3.37 -18.07 -8.81
N GLY A 133 -4.07 -17.95 -7.70
CA GLY A 133 -3.74 -18.70 -6.49
C GLY A 133 -4.55 -18.31 -5.24
N CYS A 134 -4.20 -18.92 -4.11
CA CYS A 134 -4.77 -18.62 -2.80
C CYS A 134 -3.65 -18.14 -1.86
N LEU A 135 -3.89 -17.05 -1.13
CA LEU A 135 -2.95 -16.43 -0.18
C LEU A 135 -1.55 -16.20 -0.77
N LYS A 136 -1.50 -15.83 -2.05
CA LYS A 136 -0.26 -15.48 -2.75
C LYS A 136 0.25 -14.11 -2.27
N PRO A 137 1.57 -13.86 -2.34
CA PRO A 137 2.11 -12.56 -1.96
C PRO A 137 1.63 -11.47 -2.92
N PRO A 138 1.43 -10.23 -2.45
CA PRO A 138 1.13 -9.11 -3.32
C PRO A 138 2.33 -8.70 -4.18
N PRO A 139 2.12 -7.93 -5.27
CA PRO A 139 3.20 -7.26 -5.96
C PRO A 139 4.08 -6.44 -5.00
N PRO A 140 5.38 -6.32 -5.28
CA PRO A 140 6.27 -5.53 -4.43
C PRO A 140 5.89 -4.05 -4.47
N CYS A 141 5.90 -3.41 -3.30
CA CYS A 141 5.80 -1.97 -3.15
C CYS A 141 7.05 -1.47 -2.38
N PRO A 142 8.08 -0.97 -3.08
CA PRO A 142 9.31 -0.47 -2.46
C PRO A 142 9.07 0.60 -1.38
N ILE A 143 8.09 1.49 -1.59
CA ILE A 143 7.81 2.60 -0.68
C ILE A 143 7.21 2.11 0.64
N LEU A 144 6.43 1.03 0.61
CA LEU A 144 5.81 0.47 1.81
C LEU A 144 6.84 -0.16 2.79
N SER A 145 8.01 -0.57 2.28
CA SER A 145 9.07 -1.20 3.09
C SER A 145 9.90 -0.22 3.94
N LYS A 146 9.76 1.09 3.70
CA LYS A 146 10.47 2.14 4.44
C LYS A 146 9.42 3.06 5.06
N GLY A 147 9.62 3.41 6.34
CA GLY A 147 8.75 4.32 7.10
C GLY A 147 8.23 5.45 6.21
N GLY A 148 6.90 5.56 6.17
CA GLY A 148 6.12 6.31 5.18
C GLY A 148 6.38 7.80 5.25
N GLY A 149 7.49 8.23 4.68
CA GLY A 149 7.62 9.58 4.17
C GLY A 149 6.69 9.76 2.96
N PRO A 150 6.25 10.99 2.68
CA PRO A 150 5.66 11.28 1.37
C PRO A 150 6.70 10.92 0.30
N PRO A 151 6.27 10.32 -0.82
CA PRO A 151 7.13 10.29 -1.99
C PRO A 151 7.52 11.73 -2.34
N SER A 152 8.79 11.96 -2.69
CA SER A 152 9.18 13.24 -3.29
C SER A 152 8.50 13.39 -4.65
N SER A 153 8.37 14.61 -5.17
CA SER A 153 7.84 14.84 -6.54
C SER A 153 8.58 14.00 -7.59
N SER A 154 9.87 13.72 -7.38
CA SER A 154 10.67 12.79 -8.20
C SER A 154 10.29 11.32 -8.05
N ASP A 155 9.80 10.87 -6.90
CA ASP A 155 9.35 9.48 -6.70
C ASP A 155 7.96 9.23 -7.31
N MET A 156 7.18 10.30 -7.50
CA MET A 156 5.87 10.29 -8.16
C MET A 156 5.97 10.45 -9.68
N GLN A 157 7.11 10.89 -10.21
CA GLN A 157 7.35 11.04 -11.65
C GLN A 157 7.82 9.71 -12.24
N ARG A 158 6.89 8.98 -12.85
CA ARG A 158 7.17 7.94 -13.85
C ARG A 158 6.16 8.01 -14.98
#